data_AF-C6Q1M9-F1
#
_entry.id   AF-C6Q1M9-F1
#
_cell.length_a   1.000
_cell.length_b   1.000
_cell.length_c   1.000
_cell.angle_alpha   90.00
_cell.angle_beta   90.00
_cell.angle_gamma   90.00
#
_symmetry.space_group_name_H-M   'P 1'
#
loop_
_entity.id
_entity.type
_entity.pdbx_description
1 polymer ?
#
loop_
_entity_poly.entity_id
_entity_poly.type
_entity_poly.pdbx_seq_one_letter_code
_entity_poly.pdbx_strand_id
1 'polypeptide(L)'
;MENKTELLKRHLIPLLGLNKTIKVVLIFILIAILFLEAFSVYIVIKFSHPKSINLHPNIESYGIKNYENVSFNSFNDNIKLNGYLIKNGNSKKTVIVCHGYGDSKFMVGGRTPSSVKVDNLQLSKIF
;
A
#
# COMPACT_ATOMS: atom_id res chain seq x y z
N MET A 1 18.22 19.43 38.69
CA MET A 1 17.59 18.39 37.86
C MET A 1 16.54 17.70 38.71
N GLU A 2 15.25 17.92 38.42
CA GLU A 2 14.15 17.28 39.14
C GLU A 2 14.14 15.77 38.79
N ASN A 3 14.07 14.91 39.80
CA ASN A 3 14.15 13.46 39.63
C ASN A 3 12.89 12.95 38.91
N LYS A 4 13.04 12.12 37.86
CA LYS A 4 11.94 11.52 37.06
C LYS A 4 10.86 10.87 37.94
N THR A 5 11.27 10.31 39.08
CA THR A 5 10.37 9.68 40.06
C THR A 5 9.50 10.69 40.80
N GLU A 6 10.03 11.86 41.15
CA GLU A 6 9.27 12.94 41.81
C GLU A 6 8.30 13.61 40.84
N LEU A 7 8.71 13.74 39.57
CA LEU A 7 7.88 14.27 38.50
C LEU A 7 6.67 13.36 38.20
N LEU A 8 6.89 12.03 38.20
CA LEU A 8 5.81 11.04 38.07
C LEU A 8 4.84 11.08 39.25
N LYS A 9 5.34 11.15 40.49
CA LYS A 9 4.51 11.24 41.69
C LYS A 9 3.60 12.48 41.67
N ARG A 10 4.13 13.63 41.26
CA ARG A 10 3.38 14.90 41.20
C ARG A 10 2.14 14.83 40.31
N HIS A 11 2.17 14.04 39.24
CA HIS A 11 1.02 13.86 38.34
C HIS A 11 0.13 12.68 38.72
N LEU A 12 0.69 11.59 39.27
CA LEU A 12 -0.06 10.36 39.59
C LEU A 12 -0.83 10.42 40.92
N ILE A 13 -0.29 11.11 41.93
CA ILE A 13 -0.94 11.25 43.26
C ILE A 13 -2.31 11.97 43.17
N PRO A 14 -2.48 13.09 42.45
CA PRO A 14 -3.80 13.72 42.32
C PRO A 14 -4.80 12.84 41.56
N LEU A 15 -4.34 12.05 40.57
CA LEU A 15 -5.17 11.07 39.85
C LEU A 15 -5.70 9.96 40.79
N LEU A 16 -4.93 9.57 41.81
CA LEU A 16 -5.35 8.60 42.83
C LEU A 16 -6.41 9.16 43.79
N GLY A 17 -6.53 10.48 43.94
CA GLY A 17 -7.56 11.14 44.75
C GLY A 17 -8.90 11.38 44.05
N LEU A 18 -8.99 11.14 42.73
CA LEU A 18 -10.20 11.37 41.94
C LEU A 18 -11.35 10.42 42.31
N ASN A 19 -12.58 10.91 42.15
CA ASN A 19 -13.81 10.13 42.29
C ASN A 19 -13.77 8.90 41.38
N LYS A 20 -14.28 7.76 41.89
CA LYS A 20 -14.29 6.48 41.17
C LYS A 20 -14.90 6.60 39.77
N THR A 21 -15.98 7.35 39.62
CA THR A 21 -16.62 7.63 38.33
C THR A 21 -15.70 8.36 37.36
N ILE A 22 -14.96 9.38 37.81
CA ILE A 22 -14.05 10.15 36.95
C ILE A 22 -12.88 9.27 36.50
N LYS A 23 -12.32 8.43 37.38
CA LYS A 23 -11.29 7.46 37.00
C LYS A 23 -11.78 6.49 35.92
N VAL A 24 -13.01 5.97 36.06
CA VAL A 24 -13.63 5.11 35.05
C VAL A 24 -13.76 5.85 33.72
N VAL A 25 -14.26 7.08 33.73
CA VAL A 25 -14.38 7.91 32.51
C VAL A 25 -13.01 8.13 31.86
N LEU A 26 -11.96 8.45 32.63
CA LEU A 26 -10.60 8.63 32.11
C LEU A 26 -10.04 7.34 31.49
N ILE A 27 -10.30 6.18 32.09
CA ILE A 27 -9.92 4.88 31.52
C ILE A 27 -10.63 4.65 30.18
N PHE A 28 -11.94 4.92 30.10
CA PHE A 28 -12.69 4.79 28.85
C PHE A 28 -12.17 5.73 27.75
N ILE A 29 -11.84 6.98 28.10
CA ILE A 29 -11.23 7.93 27.16
C ILE A 29 -9.88 7.41 26.66
N LEU A 30 -9.04 6.89 27.55
CA LEU A 30 -7.76 6.31 27.18
C LEU A 30 -7.93 5.11 26.23
N ILE A 31 -8.87 4.21 26.52
CA ILE A 31 -9.19 3.07 25.65
C ILE A 31 -9.67 3.56 24.28
N ALA A 32 -10.52 4.58 24.23
CA ALA A 32 -11.01 5.13 22.96
C ALA A 32 -9.88 5.72 22.11
N ILE A 33 -8.94 6.45 22.72
CA ILE A 33 -7.76 6.98 22.03
C ILE A 33 -6.89 5.84 21.48
N LEU A 34 -6.60 4.84 22.31
CA LEU A 34 -5.79 3.68 21.88
C LEU A 34 -6.46 2.92 20.73
N PHE A 35 -7.79 2.78 20.77
CA PHE A 35 -8.54 2.14 19.70
C PHE A 35 -8.46 2.94 18.39
N LEU A 36 -8.59 4.26 18.45
CA LEU A 36 -8.46 5.14 17.28
C LEU A 36 -7.07 5.05 16.65
N GLU A 37 -6.02 5.07 17.48
CA GLU A 37 -4.63 4.93 17.02
C GLU A 37 -4.40 3.57 16.37
N ALA A 38 -4.83 2.48 17.02
CA ALA A 38 -4.70 1.13 16.48
C ALA A 38 -5.45 0.98 15.14
N PHE A 39 -6.64 1.56 15.03
CA PHE A 39 -7.41 1.55 13.80
C PHE A 39 -6.75 2.38 12.68
N SER A 40 -6.19 3.55 13.02
CA SER A 40 -5.43 4.39 12.09
C SER A 40 -4.24 3.64 11.50
N VAL A 41 -3.42 3.03 12.38
CA VAL A 41 -2.27 2.21 11.97
C VAL A 41 -2.72 1.04 11.09
N TYR A 42 -3.81 0.37 11.46
CA TYR A 42 -4.37 -0.72 10.65
C TYR A 42 -4.73 -0.26 9.23
N ILE A 43 -5.39 0.90 9.09
CA ILE A 43 -5.74 1.46 7.79
C ILE A 43 -4.49 1.80 6.98
N VAL A 44 -3.50 2.47 7.57
CA VAL A 44 -2.24 2.80 6.89
C VAL A 44 -1.54 1.55 6.37
N ILE A 45 -1.42 0.50 7.20
CA ILE A 45 -0.77 -0.75 6.78
C ILE A 45 -1.55 -1.41 5.63
N LYS A 46 -2.88 -1.51 5.77
CA LYS A 46 -3.76 -2.16 4.79
C LYS A 46 -3.76 -1.45 3.43
N PHE A 47 -3.59 -0.13 3.41
CA PHE A 47 -3.56 0.66 2.18
C PHE A 47 -2.14 0.86 1.62
N SER A 48 -1.09 0.79 2.44
CA SER A 48 0.29 0.90 1.93
C SER A 48 0.83 -0.43 1.39
N HIS A 49 0.25 -1.55 1.82
CA HIS A 49 0.64 -2.90 1.40
C HIS A 49 -0.54 -3.62 0.73
N PRO A 50 -0.97 -3.17 -0.47
CA PRO A 50 -2.03 -3.87 -1.19
C PRO A 50 -1.61 -5.30 -1.48
N LYS A 51 -2.54 -6.24 -1.33
CA LYS A 51 -2.29 -7.62 -1.73
C LYS A 51 -1.97 -7.67 -3.22
N SER A 52 -0.86 -8.32 -3.56
CA SER A 52 -0.51 -8.59 -4.96
C SER A 52 -1.60 -9.45 -5.60
N ILE A 53 -2.15 -8.98 -6.71
CA ILE A 53 -3.05 -9.78 -7.53
C ILE A 53 -2.16 -10.66 -8.42
N ASN A 54 -2.03 -11.94 -8.06
CA ASN A 54 -1.34 -12.95 -8.86
C ASN A 54 -2.21 -13.37 -10.04
N LEU A 55 -2.41 -12.44 -10.96
CA LEU A 55 -2.85 -12.78 -12.30
C LEU A 55 -1.58 -13.09 -13.09
N HIS A 56 -1.48 -14.33 -13.55
CA HIS A 56 -0.48 -14.79 -14.51
C HIS A 56 -1.15 -15.07 -15.86
N PRO A 57 -1.73 -14.07 -16.56
CA PRO A 57 -2.02 -14.24 -17.97
C PRO A 57 -0.73 -14.62 -18.69
N ASN A 58 -0.78 -15.64 -19.53
CA ASN A 58 0.29 -15.86 -20.47
C ASN A 58 0.27 -14.68 -21.45
N ILE A 59 1.31 -13.85 -21.49
CA ILE A 59 1.39 -12.72 -22.42
C ILE A 59 1.23 -13.16 -23.89
N GLU A 60 1.58 -14.41 -24.21
CA GLU A 60 1.38 -15.02 -25.53
C GLU A 60 -0.10 -15.23 -25.86
N SER A 61 -0.99 -15.37 -24.87
CA SER A 61 -2.44 -15.47 -25.11
C SER A 61 -3.01 -14.19 -25.72
N TYR A 62 -2.28 -13.08 -25.61
CA TYR A 62 -2.59 -11.82 -26.27
C TYR A 62 -2.02 -11.74 -27.69
N GLY A 63 -1.33 -12.77 -28.18
CA GLY A 63 -0.68 -12.77 -29.50
C GLY A 63 0.63 -11.98 -29.55
N ILE A 64 1.16 -11.58 -28.40
CA ILE A 64 2.44 -10.87 -28.27
C ILE A 64 3.55 -11.93 -28.19
N LYS A 65 4.43 -11.96 -29.21
CA LYS A 65 5.51 -12.97 -29.31
C LYS A 65 6.92 -12.38 -29.09
N ASN A 66 7.05 -11.07 -29.25
CA ASN A 66 8.31 -10.31 -29.23
C ASN A 66 8.48 -9.57 -27.89
N TYR A 67 8.39 -10.31 -26.78
CA TYR A 67 8.55 -9.76 -25.44
C TYR A 67 9.78 -10.32 -24.73
N GLU A 68 10.34 -9.54 -23.82
CA GLU A 68 11.43 -9.95 -22.93
C GLU A 68 11.02 -9.70 -21.47
N ASN A 69 11.31 -10.65 -20.59
CA ASN A 69 11.22 -10.43 -19.15
C ASN A 69 12.38 -9.54 -18.73
N VAL A 70 12.06 -8.39 -18.14
CA VAL A 70 13.04 -7.42 -17.68
C VAL A 70 12.87 -7.20 -16.18
N SER A 71 13.98 -6.94 -15.48
CA SER A 71 13.94 -6.55 -14.08
C SER A 71 14.82 -5.34 -13.83
N PHE A 72 14.32 -4.42 -13.01
CA PHE A 72 15.00 -3.18 -12.66
C PHE A 72 15.10 -3.10 -11.14
N ASN A 73 16.24 -2.65 -10.63
CA ASN A 73 16.35 -2.30 -9.22
C ASN A 73 15.86 -0.86 -9.04
N SER A 74 15.11 -0.62 -7.97
CA SER A 74 14.79 0.74 -7.53
C SER A 74 16.08 1.52 -7.27
N PHE A 75 16.05 2.82 -7.56
CA PHE A 75 17.23 3.68 -7.40
C PHE A 75 17.59 3.90 -5.92
N ASN A 76 16.59 4.01 -5.05
CA ASN A 76 16.77 4.38 -3.64
C ASN A 76 16.66 3.20 -2.67
N ASP A 77 16.18 2.04 -3.13
CA ASP A 77 15.79 0.95 -2.26
C ASP A 77 16.11 -0.41 -2.90
N ASN A 78 16.19 -1.46 -2.08
CA ASN A 78 16.46 -2.84 -2.53
C ASN A 78 15.22 -3.51 -3.15
N ILE A 79 14.32 -2.74 -3.76
CA ILE A 79 13.11 -3.25 -4.42
C ILE A 79 13.46 -3.62 -5.86
N LYS A 80 13.14 -4.87 -6.23
CA LYS A 80 13.28 -5.37 -7.60
C LYS A 80 11.93 -5.33 -8.30
N LEU A 81 11.82 -4.52 -9.35
CA LEU A 81 10.64 -4.40 -10.20
C LEU A 81 10.77 -5.37 -11.38
N ASN A 82 9.69 -6.11 -11.68
CA ASN A 82 9.63 -7.02 -12.81
C ASN A 82 8.64 -6.50 -13.85
N GLY A 83 9.01 -6.54 -15.12
CA GLY A 83 8.18 -6.06 -16.23
C GLY A 83 8.37 -6.87 -17.51
N TYR A 84 7.64 -6.45 -18.55
CA TYR A 84 7.80 -6.95 -19.90
C TYR A 84 8.24 -5.82 -20.82
N LEU A 85 9.27 -6.07 -21.61
CA LEU A 85 9.69 -5.21 -22.71
C LEU A 85 9.17 -5.80 -24.02
N ILE A 86 8.25 -5.10 -24.67
CA ILE A 86 7.75 -5.49 -25.99
C ILE A 86 8.49 -4.64 -27.03
N LYS A 87 9.27 -5.28 -27.92
CA LYS A 87 10.14 -4.58 -28.87
C LYS A 87 9.44 -4.37 -30.21
N ASN A 88 9.21 -3.12 -30.60
CA ASN A 88 8.77 -2.79 -31.96
C ASN A 88 9.98 -2.37 -32.82
N GLY A 89 10.38 -3.22 -33.77
CA GLY A 89 11.54 -2.99 -34.64
C GLY A 89 11.43 -1.75 -35.54
N ASN A 90 10.22 -1.24 -35.76
CA ASN A 90 9.95 -0.10 -36.64
C ASN A 90 9.73 1.23 -35.88
N SER A 91 9.87 1.23 -34.55
CA SER A 91 9.66 2.43 -33.73
C SER A 91 10.92 2.80 -32.93
N LYS A 92 11.25 4.09 -32.94
CA LYS A 92 12.27 4.68 -32.06
C LYS A 92 11.69 5.22 -30.75
N LYS A 93 10.39 5.07 -30.54
CA LYS A 93 9.69 5.60 -29.35
C LYS A 93 9.46 4.48 -28.34
N THR A 94 9.56 4.83 -27.06
CA THR A 94 9.25 3.93 -25.95
C THR A 94 8.05 4.47 -25.20
N VAL A 95 7.07 3.60 -24.94
CA VAL A 95 5.92 3.90 -24.09
C VAL A 95 6.07 3.07 -22.82
N ILE A 96 5.96 3.72 -21.67
CA ILE A 96 5.95 3.05 -20.36
C ILE A 96 4.51 3.03 -19.87
N VAL A 97 3.97 1.83 -19.71
CA VAL A 97 2.62 1.63 -19.16
C VAL A 97 2.75 1.21 -17.71
N CYS A 98 2.26 2.06 -16.82
CA CYS A 98 2.24 1.82 -15.38
C CYS A 98 0.80 1.57 -14.91
N HIS A 99 0.63 0.68 -13.94
CA HIS A 99 -0.68 0.40 -13.36
C HIS A 99 -0.97 1.28 -12.14
N GLY A 100 -2.25 1.38 -11.79
CA GLY A 100 -2.71 2.10 -10.60
C GLY A 100 -2.53 1.32 -9.30
N TYR A 101 -2.96 1.93 -8.21
CA TYR A 101 -2.95 1.30 -6.88
C TYR A 101 -3.80 0.03 -6.83
N GLY A 102 -3.22 -1.06 -6.30
CA GLY A 102 -3.91 -2.35 -6.13
C GLY A 102 -4.07 -3.16 -7.42
N ASP A 103 -3.42 -2.76 -8.50
CA ASP A 103 -3.42 -3.44 -9.79
C ASP A 103 -2.10 -4.18 -10.07
N SER A 104 -1.94 -4.71 -11.29
CA SER A 104 -0.72 -5.37 -11.76
C SER A 104 -0.38 -4.91 -13.19
N LYS A 105 0.78 -5.32 -13.70
CA LYS A 105 1.21 -5.00 -15.08
C LYS A 105 0.21 -5.39 -16.19
N PHE A 106 -0.73 -6.29 -15.91
CA PHE A 106 -1.71 -6.78 -16.88
C PHE A 106 -3.03 -5.99 -16.88
N MET A 107 -3.44 -5.43 -15.74
CA MET A 107 -4.76 -4.83 -15.58
C MET A 107 -4.66 -3.43 -15.01
N VAL A 108 -5.47 -2.52 -15.53
CA VAL A 108 -5.64 -1.16 -15.02
C VAL A 108 -7.10 -0.86 -14.80
N GLY A 109 -7.41 -0.25 -13.66
CA GLY A 109 -8.78 0.13 -13.31
C GLY A 109 -8.99 0.34 -11.81
N GLY A 110 -7.95 0.19 -11.00
CA GLY A 110 -7.98 0.41 -9.56
C GLY A 110 -8.78 -0.67 -8.82
N ARG A 111 -9.54 -0.27 -7.81
CA ARG A 111 -10.40 -1.18 -7.02
C ARG A 111 -11.79 -1.41 -7.63
N THR A 112 -11.89 -1.38 -8.96
CA THR A 112 -13.13 -1.73 -9.66
C THR A 112 -13.29 -3.26 -9.76
N PRO A 113 -14.53 -3.77 -9.89
CA PRO A 113 -14.77 -5.18 -10.20
C PRO A 113 -13.98 -5.60 -11.45
N SER A 114 -13.53 -6.85 -11.52
CA SER A 114 -12.71 -7.37 -12.62
C SER A 114 -13.36 -7.19 -14.00
N SER A 115 -14.70 -7.15 -14.07
CA SER A 115 -15.48 -6.90 -15.28
C SER A 115 -15.33 -5.49 -15.88
N VAL A 116 -14.80 -4.53 -15.13
CA VAL A 116 -14.63 -3.12 -15.54
C VAL A 116 -13.16 -2.75 -15.71
N LYS A 117 -12.24 -3.65 -15.35
CA LYS A 117 -10.80 -3.41 -15.49
C LYS A 117 -10.38 -3.56 -16.96
N VAL A 118 -9.54 -2.64 -17.41
CA VAL A 118 -9.00 -2.64 -18.77
C VAL A 118 -7.70 -3.44 -18.78
N ASP A 119 -7.53 -4.26 -19.81
CA ASP A 119 -6.32 -5.04 -19.99
C ASP A 119 -5.25 -4.21 -20.73
N ASN A 120 -4.11 -4.00 -20.07
CA ASN A 120 -2.99 -3.23 -20.63
C ASN A 120 -2.44 -3.85 -21.92
N LEU A 121 -2.49 -5.17 -22.05
CA LEU A 121 -1.98 -5.88 -23.22
C LEU A 121 -2.97 -5.84 -24.39
N GLN A 122 -4.25 -5.53 -24.14
CA GLN A 122 -5.16 -5.17 -25.22
C GLN A 122 -4.93 -3.74 -25.70
N LEU A 123 -4.67 -2.80 -24.78
CA LEU A 123 -4.31 -1.42 -25.12
C LEU A 123 -2.99 -1.34 -25.91
N SER A 124 -2.00 -2.17 -25.59
CA SER A 124 -0.71 -2.16 -26.29
C SER A 124 -0.80 -2.53 -27.78
N LYS A 125 -1.89 -3.18 -28.22
CA LYS A 125 -2.13 -3.47 -29.65
C LYS A 125 -2.53 -2.25 -30.47
N ILE A 126 -2.93 -1.16 -29.81
CA ILE A 126 -3.36 0.08 -30.46
C ILE A 126 -2.15 0.95 -30.86
N PHE A 127 -0.99 0.73 -30.23
CA PHE A 127 0.24 1.51 -30.42
C PHE A 127 1.31 0.72 -31.18
#